data_AF-A0A2V3HTF1-F1
#
_entry.id   AF-A0A2V3HTF1-F1
#
_cell.length_a   1.000
_cell.length_b   1.000
_cell.length_c   1.000
_cell.angle_alpha   90.00
_cell.angle_beta   90.00
_cell.angle_gamma   90.00
#
_symmetry.space_group_name_H-M   'P 1'
#
loop_
_entity.id
_entity.type
_entity.pdbx_description
1 polymer ?
#
loop_
_entity_poly.entity_id
_entity_poly.type
_entity_poly.pdbx_seq_one_letter_code
_entity_poly.pdbx_strand_id
1 'polypeptide(L)'
;MKLGDPCYLLGTAQSRKDAALEEEGVDRTVQNALLEVVGEDAPGFKARLERGTELTALSGVRSQVEYLIIPTLALVTSILTLAG
;
A
#
# COMPACT_ATOMS: atom_id res chain seq x y z
N MET A 1 5.75 -5.88 -10.44
CA MET A 1 5.18 -5.45 -9.15
C MET A 1 5.60 -4.00 -8.92
N LYS A 2 4.68 -3.04 -8.77
CA LYS A 2 5.04 -1.65 -8.39
C LYS A 2 5.31 -1.62 -6.88
N LEU A 3 6.48 -1.14 -6.48
CA LEU A 3 7.05 -1.21 -5.12
C LEU A 3 6.39 -0.22 -4.12
N GLY A 4 5.06 -0.11 -4.06
CA GLY A 4 4.47 0.87 -3.14
C GLY A 4 3.00 0.68 -2.77
N ASP A 5 2.36 -0.39 -3.21
CA ASP A 5 1.04 -0.73 -2.71
C ASP A 5 1.12 -1.17 -1.24
N PRO A 6 0.38 -0.53 -0.32
CA PRO A 6 0.43 -0.85 1.10
C PRO A 6 -0.10 -2.26 1.35
N CYS A 7 0.35 -2.88 2.44
CA CYS A 7 -0.21 -4.14 2.92
C CYS A 7 -1.00 -3.87 4.20
N TYR A 8 -2.26 -4.25 4.20
CA TYR A 8 -3.13 -4.18 5.35
C TYR A 8 -3.13 -5.51 6.09
N LEU A 9 -3.06 -5.44 7.41
CA LEU A 9 -3.19 -6.58 8.31
C LEU A 9 -4.37 -6.32 9.23
N LEU A 10 -5.28 -7.29 9.29
CA LEU A 10 -6.35 -7.35 10.28
C LEU A 10 -6.10 -8.60 11.12
N GLY A 11 -5.88 -8.41 12.42
CA GLY A 11 -5.68 -9.50 13.37
C GLY A 11 -5.84 -9.01 14.81
N THR A 12 -5.74 -9.92 15.76
CA THR A 12 -5.79 -9.58 17.19
C THR A 12 -4.41 -9.18 17.66
N ALA A 13 -4.29 -7.98 18.25
CA ALA A 13 -3.05 -7.54 18.87
C ALA A 13 -2.91 -8.15 20.27
N GLN A 14 -1.76 -8.74 20.57
CA GLN A 14 -1.45 -9.30 21.88
C GLN A 14 0.00 -9.00 22.27
N SER A 15 0.28 -9.07 23.57
CA SER A 15 1.64 -8.98 24.07
C SER A 15 2.44 -10.21 23.68
N ARG A 16 3.67 -9.99 23.22
CA ARG A 16 4.62 -11.06 22.92
C ARG A 16 5.04 -11.78 24.20
N LYS A 17 5.39 -13.05 24.06
CA LYS A 17 5.91 -13.87 25.17
C LYS A 17 7.36 -13.51 25.47
N ASP A 18 7.71 -13.44 26.75
CA ASP A 18 9.06 -13.09 27.21
C ASP A 18 10.16 -13.96 26.60
N ALA A 19 9.92 -15.27 26.46
CA ALA A 19 10.87 -16.20 25.86
C ALA A 19 11.23 -15.83 24.41
N ALA A 20 10.26 -15.36 23.62
CA ALA A 20 10.48 -14.95 22.23
C ALA A 20 11.22 -13.61 22.15
N LEU A 21 10.95 -12.70 23.10
CA LEU A 21 11.66 -11.42 23.20
C LEU A 21 13.13 -11.60 23.59
N GLU A 22 13.42 -12.59 24.44
CA GLU A 22 14.78 -12.92 24.88
C GLU A 22 15.58 -13.60 23.77
N GLU A 23 14.95 -14.51 23.01
CA GLU A 23 15.58 -15.18 21.87
C GLU A 23 15.98 -14.21 20.75
N GLU A 24 15.11 -13.24 20.42
CA GLU A 24 15.42 -12.19 19.43
C GLU A 24 16.30 -11.06 19.96
N GLY A 25 16.58 -11.00 21.27
CA GLY A 25 17.34 -9.91 21.89
C GLY A 25 16.65 -8.55 21.75
N VAL A 26 15.32 -8.52 21.86
CA VAL A 26 14.51 -7.33 21.63
C VAL A 26 14.74 -6.27 22.70
N ASP A 27 14.99 -5.02 22.27
CA ASP A 27 15.03 -3.87 23.17
C ASP A 27 13.63 -3.57 23.73
N ARG A 28 13.45 -3.86 25.03
CA ARG A 28 12.18 -3.71 25.74
C ARG A 28 11.78 -2.26 26.00
N THR A 29 12.65 -1.29 25.76
CA THR A 29 12.28 0.13 25.84
C THR A 29 11.40 0.55 24.66
N VAL A 30 11.47 -0.18 23.55
CA VAL A 30 10.70 0.09 22.34
C VAL A 30 9.34 -0.63 22.40
N GLN A 31 8.30 0.10 22.81
CA GLN A 31 6.99 -0.48 23.12
C GLN A 31 6.31 -1.22 21.95
N ASN A 32 6.53 -0.79 20.70
CA ASN A 32 5.95 -1.47 19.55
C ASN A 32 6.57 -2.86 19.32
N ALA A 33 7.80 -3.11 19.82
CA ALA A 33 8.48 -4.39 19.69
C ALA A 33 7.94 -5.45 20.66
N LEU A 34 7.15 -5.03 21.66
CA LEU A 34 6.52 -5.88 22.67
C LEU A 34 5.16 -6.45 22.23
N LEU A 35 4.63 -5.99 21.09
CA LEU A 35 3.33 -6.39 20.57
C LEU A 35 3.49 -7.25 19.31
N GLU A 36 2.60 -8.21 19.15
CA GLU A 36 2.42 -8.97 17.92
C GLU A 36 0.95 -8.99 17.51
N VAL A 37 0.70 -9.19 16.23
CA VAL A 37 -0.65 -9.37 15.69
C VAL A 37 -0.77 -10.81 15.23
N VAL A 38 -1.67 -11.56 15.86
CA VAL A 38 -1.92 -12.97 15.53
C VAL A 38 -3.06 -13.12 14.54
N GLY A 39 -2.88 -14.07 13.62
CA GLY A 39 -3.83 -14.41 12.57
C GLY A 39 -4.92 -15.38 13.02
N GLU A 40 -5.36 -15.31 14.27
CA GLU A 40 -6.39 -16.19 14.81
C GLU A 40 -7.78 -15.61 14.52
N ASP A 41 -8.65 -16.43 13.92
CA ASP A 41 -10.04 -16.05 13.68
C ASP A 41 -10.80 -16.00 15.02
N ALA A 42 -11.59 -14.94 15.20
CA ALA A 42 -12.45 -14.75 16.37
C ALA A 42 -13.93 -14.71 15.95
N PRO A 43 -14.89 -14.96 16.86
CA PRO A 43 -16.31 -14.89 16.51
C PRO A 43 -16.68 -13.51 15.94
N GLY A 44 -17.10 -13.46 14.68
CA GLY A 44 -17.42 -12.22 13.96
C GLY A 44 -16.22 -11.50 13.33
N PHE A 45 -15.02 -12.06 13.40
CA PHE A 45 -13.79 -11.45 12.91
C PHE A 45 -12.87 -12.48 12.25
N LYS A 46 -12.54 -12.26 10.98
CA LYS A 46 -11.59 -13.09 10.24
C LYS A 46 -10.27 -12.36 10.08
N ALA A 47 -9.19 -12.97 10.55
CA ALA A 47 -7.86 -12.42 10.36
C ALA A 47 -7.49 -12.48 8.87
N ARG A 48 -6.85 -11.41 8.38
CA ARG A 48 -6.53 -11.30 6.94
C ARG A 48 -5.35 -10.38 6.70
N LEU A 49 -4.60 -10.75 5.66
CA LEU A 49 -3.57 -9.91 5.08
C LEU A 49 -4.03 -9.56 3.66
N GLU A 50 -4.27 -8.28 3.41
CA GLU A 50 -4.77 -7.80 2.12
C GLU A 50 -3.78 -6.79 1.54
N ARG A 51 -3.46 -6.93 0.26
CA ARG A 51 -2.68 -5.93 -0.47
C ARG A 51 -3.62 -4.79 -0.88
N GLY A 52 -3.32 -3.57 -0.45
CA GLY A 52 -4.00 -2.37 -0.93
C GLY A 52 -3.66 -2.10 -2.40
N THR A 53 -4.49 -1.33 -3.09
CA THR A 53 -4.28 -0.97 -4.50
C THR A 53 -4.28 0.53 -4.73
N GLU A 54 -4.27 1.32 -3.65
CA GLU A 54 -4.44 2.77 -3.66
C GLU A 54 -3.36 3.48 -4.49
N LEU A 55 -2.09 3.10 -4.33
CA LEU A 55 -1.00 3.71 -5.07
C LEU A 55 -1.01 3.28 -6.54
N THR A 56 -1.30 2.01 -6.82
CA THR A 56 -1.50 1.53 -8.19
C THR A 56 -2.66 2.24 -8.88
N ALA A 57 -3.79 2.46 -8.18
CA ALA A 57 -4.93 3.21 -8.70
C ALA A 57 -4.56 4.68 -8.99
N LEU A 58 -3.88 5.36 -8.07
CA LEU A 58 -3.40 6.72 -8.25
C LEU A 58 -2.40 6.83 -9.42
N SER A 59 -1.49 5.86 -9.54
CA SER A 59 -0.57 5.77 -10.67
C SER A 59 -1.29 5.59 -12.01
N GLY A 60 -2.39 4.84 -12.02
CA GLY A 60 -3.25 4.69 -13.20
C GLY A 60 -3.89 6.01 -13.63
N VAL A 61 -4.38 6.82 -12.70
CA VAL A 61 -4.96 8.15 -12.99
C VAL A 61 -3.92 9.09 -13.59
N ARG A 62 -2.71 9.17 -13.02
CA ARG A 62 -1.63 9.98 -13.58
C ARG A 62 -1.29 9.57 -15.03
N SER A 63 -1.24 8.28 -15.30
CA SER A 63 -0.96 7.76 -16.65
C SER A 63 -2.05 8.13 -17.66
N GLN A 64 -3.34 8.10 -17.27
CA GLN A 64 -4.43 8.50 -18.16
C GLN A 64 -4.37 9.98 -18.51
N VAL A 65 -3.99 10.84 -17.56
CA VAL A 65 -3.79 12.28 -17.80
C VAL A 65 -2.69 12.50 -18.84
N GLU A 66 -1.53 11.87 -18.67
CA GLU A 66 -0.41 11.96 -19.63
C GLU A 66 -0.81 11.44 -21.03
N TYR A 67 -1.56 10.33 -21.07
CA TYR A 67 -2.06 9.74 -22.31
C TYR A 67 -3.06 10.61 -23.06
N LEU A 68 -3.82 11.47 -22.36
CA LEU A 68 -4.85 12.31 -22.99
C LEU A 68 -4.28 13.68 -23.39
N ILE A 69 -3.44 14.28 -22.55
CA ILE A 69 -2.88 15.62 -22.80
C ILE A 69 -1.93 15.63 -24.00
N ILE A 70 -0.98 14.69 -24.07
CA ILE A 70 0.06 14.70 -25.11
C ILE A 70 -0.54 14.57 -26.52
N PRO A 71 -1.42 13.59 -26.82
CA PRO A 71 -2.03 13.48 -28.14
C PRO A 71 -2.97 14.63 -28.47
N THR A 72 -3.67 15.19 -27.47
CA THR A 72 -4.58 16.32 -27.69
C THR A 72 -3.81 17.58 -28.07
N LEU A 73 -2.70 17.87 -27.38
CA LEU A 73 -1.81 18.97 -27.75
C LEU A 73 -1.21 18.77 -29.15
N ALA A 74 -0.78 17.54 -29.48
CA ALA A 74 -0.27 17.21 -30.81
C ALA A 74 -1.34 17.40 -31.90
N LEU A 75 -2.60 17.02 -31.64
CA LEU A 75 -3.71 17.21 -32.57
C LEU A 75 -3.99 18.70 -32.78
N VAL A 76 -4.13 19.48 -31.71
CA VAL A 76 -4.44 20.92 -31.80
C VAL A 76 -3.34 21.68 -32.54
N THR A 77 -2.07 21.39 -32.23
CA THR A 77 -0.93 22.01 -32.94
C THR A 77 -0.90 21.64 -34.42
N SER A 78 -1.23 20.39 -34.77
CA SER A 78 -1.33 19.95 -36.17
C SER A 78 -2.45 20.67 -36.93
N ILE A 79 -3.61 20.89 -36.31
CA ILE A 79 -4.72 21.64 -36.92
C ILE A 79 -4.32 23.10 -37.13
N LEU A 80 -3.72 23.73 -36.12
CA LEU A 80 -3.31 25.14 -36.19
C LEU A 80 -2.24 25.37 -37.27
N THR A 81 -1.29 24.44 -37.43
CA THR A 81 -0.24 24.53 -38.46
C THR A 81 -0.75 24.26 -39.87
N LEU A 82 -1.84 23.50 -40.04
CA LEU A 82 -2.48 23.29 -41.34
C LEU A 82 -3.42 24.43 -41.73
N ALA A 83 -3.98 25.16 -40.74
CA ALA A 83 -4.95 26.22 -40.94
C ALA A 83 -4.32 27.63 -41.11
N GLY A 84 -3.02 27.79 -40.87
CA GLY A 84 -2.26 29.03 -41.07
C GLY A 84 -1.31 28.93 -42.25
#